data_AF-A0A379T2N4-F1
#
_entry.id   AF-A0A379T2N4-F1
#
_cell.length_a   1.000
_cell.length_b   1.000
_cell.length_c   1.000
_cell.angle_alpha   90.00
_cell.angle_beta   90.00
_cell.angle_gamma   90.00
#
_symmetry.space_group_name_H-M   'P 1'
#
loop_
_entity.id
_entity.type
_entity.pdbx_description
1 polymer ?
#
loop_
_entity_poly.entity_id
_entity_poly.type
_entity_poly.pdbx_seq_one_letter_code
_entity_poly.pdbx_strand_id
1 'polypeptide(L)'
;MALELFKPFIYGKLELRGLATTIKAAKKMVEREEAVVWDILDEVIREHPVLLNRAPTLHRLGIQAFEPVLIEGKAIQLHPLVCAAYNADFDGDQMAVHVPLTLEAQLEARALMMSTNNILSPANGEPIIVPSQDVVLGLYYMTRDCVNAKGEGMVLTGPKEAERIYRAGLASLHARVKVRITEYEKDENGEFVATTSLKDTTVVAPFCG
;
A
#
# COMPACT_ATOMS: atom_id res chain seq x y z
N MET A 1 -15.88 -7.67 -12.25
CA MET A 1 -15.43 -6.43 -12.93
C MET A 1 -14.24 -6.67 -13.84
N ALA A 2 -13.11 -7.18 -13.33
CA ALA A 2 -11.91 -7.45 -14.13
C ALA A 2 -12.18 -8.33 -15.37
N LEU A 3 -12.94 -9.42 -15.20
CA LEU A 3 -13.33 -10.29 -16.31
C LEU A 3 -14.00 -9.53 -17.48
N GLU A 4 -14.85 -8.54 -17.16
CA GLU A 4 -15.55 -7.72 -18.16
C GLU A 4 -14.61 -6.72 -18.85
N LEU A 5 -13.80 -6.02 -18.06
CA LEU A 5 -12.89 -4.99 -18.54
C LEU A 5 -11.78 -5.55 -19.43
N PHE A 6 -11.29 -6.77 -19.12
CA PHE A 6 -10.18 -7.40 -19.81
C PHE A 6 -10.60 -8.44 -20.87
N LYS A 7 -11.90 -8.55 -21.21
CA LYS A 7 -12.41 -9.54 -22.20
C LYS A 7 -11.58 -9.65 -23.47
N PRO A 8 -11.22 -8.55 -24.18
CA PRO A 8 -10.46 -8.67 -25.43
C PRO A 8 -9.07 -9.30 -25.23
N PHE A 9 -8.42 -8.98 -24.11
CA PHE A 9 -7.09 -9.52 -23.77
C PHE A 9 -7.17 -11.00 -23.42
N ILE A 10 -8.20 -11.41 -22.67
CA ILE A 10 -8.45 -12.80 -22.31
C ILE A 10 -8.72 -13.64 -23.57
N TYR A 11 -9.54 -13.14 -24.51
CA TYR A 11 -9.80 -13.84 -25.79
C TYR A 11 -8.51 -14.07 -26.57
N GLY A 12 -7.69 -13.02 -26.71
CA GLY A 12 -6.40 -13.12 -27.40
C GLY A 12 -5.45 -14.11 -26.73
N LYS A 13 -5.40 -14.16 -25.40
CA LYS A 13 -4.54 -15.13 -24.69
C LYS A 13 -5.04 -16.56 -24.75
N LEU A 14 -6.35 -16.79 -24.69
CA LEU A 14 -6.93 -18.13 -24.84
C LEU A 14 -6.66 -18.72 -26.23
N GLU A 15 -6.75 -17.88 -27.28
CA GLU A 15 -6.41 -18.28 -28.65
C GLU A 15 -4.91 -18.53 -28.81
N LEU A 16 -4.06 -17.62 -28.30
CA LEU A 16 -2.60 -17.76 -28.37
C LEU A 16 -2.07 -19.03 -27.71
N ARG A 17 -2.68 -19.44 -26.58
CA ARG A 17 -2.31 -20.67 -25.87
C ARG A 17 -2.96 -21.94 -26.45
N GLY A 18 -3.78 -21.82 -27.50
CA GLY A 18 -4.48 -22.94 -28.12
C GLY A 18 -5.60 -23.55 -27.25
N LEU A 19 -6.01 -22.86 -26.19
CA LEU A 19 -7.11 -23.27 -25.30
C LEU A 19 -8.47 -23.04 -25.97
N ALA A 20 -8.55 -22.05 -26.86
CA ALA A 20 -9.69 -21.80 -27.72
C ALA A 20 -9.28 -21.84 -29.20
N THR A 21 -10.05 -22.56 -30.02
CA THR A 21 -9.79 -22.67 -31.46
C THR A 21 -10.24 -21.45 -32.27
N THR A 22 -11.17 -20.66 -31.73
CA THR A 22 -11.69 -19.44 -32.35
C THR A 22 -12.11 -18.43 -31.29
N ILE A 23 -12.21 -17.15 -31.65
CA ILE A 23 -12.77 -16.09 -30.78
C ILE A 23 -14.19 -16.46 -30.28
N LYS A 24 -15.01 -17.12 -31.10
CA LYS A 24 -16.36 -17.57 -30.68
C LYS A 24 -16.29 -18.65 -29.58
N ALA A 25 -15.31 -19.54 -29.64
CA ALA A 25 -15.07 -20.53 -28.60
C ALA A 25 -14.58 -19.86 -27.32
N ALA A 26 -13.59 -18.95 -27.42
CA ALA A 26 -13.08 -18.18 -26.29
C ALA A 26 -14.19 -17.38 -25.58
N LYS A 27 -15.07 -16.72 -26.35
CA LYS A 27 -16.23 -16.02 -25.81
C LYS A 27 -17.14 -16.94 -24.98
N LYS A 28 -17.44 -18.14 -25.48
CA LYS A 28 -18.25 -19.13 -24.74
C LYS A 28 -17.56 -19.61 -23.46
N MET A 29 -16.24 -19.79 -23.46
CA MET A 29 -15.49 -20.20 -22.27
C MET A 29 -15.53 -19.12 -21.18
N VAL A 30 -15.37 -17.85 -21.58
CA VAL A 30 -15.46 -16.70 -20.65
C VAL A 30 -16.88 -16.51 -20.12
N GLU A 31 -17.91 -16.65 -20.96
CA GLU A 31 -19.32 -16.58 -20.52
C GLU A 31 -19.72 -17.71 -19.56
N ARG A 32 -19.02 -18.85 -19.62
CA ARG A 32 -19.21 -19.99 -18.70
C ARG A 32 -18.31 -19.92 -17.47
N GLU A 33 -17.46 -18.91 -17.37
CA GLU A 33 -16.52 -18.71 -16.25
C GLU A 33 -15.69 -19.98 -15.94
N GLU A 34 -15.21 -20.66 -16.99
CA GLU A 34 -14.42 -21.88 -16.83
C GLU A 34 -13.13 -21.63 -16.02
N ALA A 35 -12.69 -22.62 -15.24
CA ALA A 35 -11.55 -22.49 -14.31
C ALA A 35 -10.29 -21.89 -14.97
N VAL A 36 -9.99 -22.32 -16.20
CA VAL A 36 -8.82 -21.86 -16.97
C VAL A 36 -8.85 -20.36 -17.28
N VAL A 37 -10.04 -19.75 -17.33
CA VAL A 37 -10.19 -18.31 -17.60
C VAL A 37 -9.59 -17.48 -16.46
N TRP A 38 -9.68 -17.95 -15.21
CA TRP A 38 -9.11 -17.26 -14.06
C TRP A 38 -7.58 -17.26 -14.09
N ASP A 39 -6.96 -18.38 -14.46
CA ASP A 39 -5.49 -18.47 -14.64
C ASP A 39 -4.99 -17.51 -15.73
N ILE A 40 -5.76 -17.37 -16.82
CA ILE A 40 -5.44 -16.42 -17.90
C ILE A 40 -5.68 -14.99 -17.47
N LEU A 41 -6.75 -14.73 -16.69
CA LEU A 41 -7.01 -13.40 -16.15
C LEU A 41 -5.85 -12.94 -15.27
N ASP A 42 -5.35 -13.80 -14.38
CA ASP A 42 -4.19 -13.52 -13.52
C ASP A 42 -2.91 -13.21 -14.32
N GLU A 43 -2.71 -13.86 -15.46
CA GLU A 43 -1.60 -13.54 -16.37
C GLU A 43 -1.80 -12.17 -17.03
N VAL A 44 -3.01 -11.90 -17.53
CA VAL A 44 -3.33 -10.68 -18.29
C VAL A 44 -3.25 -9.42 -17.43
N ILE A 45 -3.70 -9.50 -16.17
CA ILE A 45 -3.70 -8.33 -15.27
C ILE A 45 -2.31 -8.05 -14.68
N ARG A 46 -1.39 -9.04 -14.71
CA ARG A 46 -0.05 -8.88 -14.17
C ARG A 46 0.69 -7.83 -14.97
N GLU A 47 1.29 -6.89 -14.25
CA GLU A 47 1.97 -5.72 -14.85
C GLU A 47 1.09 -4.83 -15.75
N HIS A 48 -0.24 -4.99 -15.70
CA HIS A 48 -1.18 -4.15 -16.45
C HIS A 48 -1.87 -3.17 -15.49
N PRO A 49 -1.36 -1.93 -15.34
CA PRO A 49 -1.92 -0.97 -14.40
C PRO A 49 -3.33 -0.54 -14.82
N VAL A 50 -4.19 -0.26 -13.84
CA VAL A 50 -5.53 0.31 -14.04
C VAL A 50 -5.60 1.70 -13.43
N LEU A 51 -6.41 2.59 -14.02
CA LEU A 51 -6.62 3.94 -13.50
C LEU A 51 -7.87 3.96 -12.64
N LEU A 52 -7.74 4.49 -11.43
CA LEU A 52 -8.87 4.79 -10.54
C LEU A 52 -9.15 6.29 -10.57
N ASN A 53 -10.42 6.65 -10.70
CA ASN A 53 -10.89 8.03 -10.68
C ASN A 53 -12.11 8.19 -9.76
N ARG A 54 -12.11 9.22 -8.91
CA ARG A 54 -13.28 9.62 -8.12
C ARG A 54 -13.78 10.98 -8.60
N ALA A 55 -15.08 11.08 -8.86
CA ALA A 55 -15.73 12.34 -9.21
C ALA A 55 -16.15 13.10 -7.93
N PRO A 56 -16.05 14.44 -7.89
CA PRO A 56 -15.46 15.32 -8.89
C PRO A 56 -13.92 15.33 -8.86
N THR A 57 -13.28 15.34 -10.03
CA THR A 57 -11.81 15.39 -10.14
C THR A 57 -11.32 16.83 -10.00
N LEU A 58 -10.83 17.22 -8.82
CA LEU A 58 -10.39 18.60 -8.54
C LEU A 58 -8.94 18.88 -8.92
N HIS A 59 -8.10 17.86 -8.94
CA HIS A 59 -6.67 17.98 -9.23
C HIS A 59 -6.14 16.66 -9.81
N ARG A 60 -4.91 16.69 -10.35
CA ARG A 60 -4.32 15.53 -11.03
C ARG A 60 -4.32 14.23 -10.19
N LEU A 61 -4.19 14.34 -8.87
CA LEU A 61 -4.18 13.18 -7.97
C LEU A 61 -5.57 12.51 -7.80
N GLY A 62 -6.63 13.11 -8.36
CA GLY A 62 -7.94 12.47 -8.44
C GLY A 62 -8.01 11.38 -9.52
N ILE A 63 -6.92 11.16 -10.27
CA ILE A 63 -6.71 9.98 -11.12
C ILE A 63 -5.31 9.43 -10.84
N GLN A 64 -5.23 8.17 -10.44
CA GLN A 64 -3.95 7.48 -10.19
C GLN A 64 -4.01 6.06 -10.75
N ALA A 65 -2.85 5.54 -11.11
CA ALA A 65 -2.68 4.17 -11.55
C ALA A 65 -2.31 3.26 -10.39
N PHE A 66 -2.86 2.03 -10.43
CA PHE A 66 -2.59 0.96 -9.47
C PHE A 66 -2.42 -0.36 -10.21
N GLU A 67 -1.66 -1.28 -9.62
CA GLU A 67 -1.65 -2.66 -10.06
C GLU A 67 -2.90 -3.37 -9.51
N PRO A 68 -3.73 -3.98 -10.37
CA PRO A 68 -4.94 -4.66 -9.92
C PRO A 68 -4.58 -5.95 -9.17
N VAL A 69 -5.23 -6.16 -8.02
CA VAL A 69 -5.21 -7.43 -7.28
C VAL A 69 -6.62 -8.02 -7.36
N LEU A 70 -6.74 -9.28 -7.81
CA LEU A 70 -8.03 -9.94 -7.82
C LEU A 70 -8.52 -10.17 -6.39
N ILE A 71 -9.79 -9.85 -6.18
CA ILE A 71 -10.49 -10.06 -4.93
C ILE A 71 -11.84 -10.68 -5.21
N GLU A 72 -12.36 -11.42 -4.24
CA GLU A 72 -13.75 -11.82 -4.23
C GLU A 72 -14.64 -10.63 -3.83
N GLY A 73 -15.82 -10.55 -4.45
CA GLY A 73 -16.79 -9.48 -4.19
C GLY A 73 -16.94 -8.47 -5.32
N LYS A 74 -17.72 -7.41 -5.05
CA LYS A 74 -18.11 -6.39 -6.03
C LYS A 74 -17.64 -4.98 -5.69
N ALA A 75 -16.95 -4.81 -4.56
CA ALA A 75 -16.41 -3.53 -4.11
C ALA A 75 -14.94 -3.39 -4.53
N ILE A 76 -14.51 -2.16 -4.79
CA ILE A 76 -13.10 -1.85 -5.04
C ILE A 76 -12.42 -1.66 -3.68
N GLN A 77 -11.29 -2.31 -3.46
CA GLN A 77 -10.44 -2.04 -2.30
C GLN A 77 -9.45 -0.92 -2.66
N LEU A 78 -9.43 0.13 -1.85
CA LEU A 78 -8.56 1.29 -2.02
C LEU A 78 -7.59 1.38 -0.84
N HIS A 79 -6.34 1.72 -1.12
CA HIS A 79 -5.32 1.86 -0.08
C HIS A 79 -5.62 3.08 0.83
N PRO A 80 -5.60 2.97 2.17
CA PRO A 80 -6.01 4.07 3.07
C PRO A 80 -5.23 5.38 2.89
N LEU A 81 -3.93 5.30 2.58
CA LEU A 81 -3.09 6.49 2.39
C LEU A 81 -3.39 7.28 1.12
N VAL A 82 -4.12 6.72 0.15
CA VAL A 82 -4.52 7.47 -1.05
C VAL A 82 -5.90 8.11 -0.92
N CYS A 83 -6.66 7.78 0.14
CA CYS A 83 -7.99 8.36 0.37
C CYS A 83 -7.95 9.88 0.48
N ALA A 84 -6.91 10.44 1.10
CA ALA A 84 -6.71 11.89 1.18
C ALA A 84 -6.57 12.55 -0.20
N ALA A 85 -5.84 11.90 -1.12
CA ALA A 85 -5.70 12.38 -2.49
C ALA A 85 -7.03 12.30 -3.28
N TYR A 86 -7.86 11.28 -3.06
CA TYR A 86 -9.16 11.19 -3.72
C TYR A 86 -10.26 12.00 -3.03
N ASN A 87 -9.98 12.57 -1.85
CA ASN A 87 -10.97 13.09 -0.93
C ASN A 87 -12.12 12.08 -0.68
N ALA A 88 -11.75 10.80 -0.60
CA ALA A 88 -12.67 9.67 -0.52
C ALA A 88 -12.87 9.22 0.94
N ASP A 89 -14.10 8.84 1.25
CA ASP A 89 -14.44 8.08 2.45
C ASP A 89 -15.03 6.72 2.06
N PHE A 90 -15.46 5.93 3.05
CA PHE A 90 -15.97 4.56 2.85
C PHE A 90 -17.45 4.43 3.27
N ASP A 91 -18.24 5.48 3.11
CA ASP A 91 -19.66 5.49 3.50
C ASP A 91 -20.63 5.17 2.33
N GLY A 92 -20.10 4.97 1.13
CA GLY A 92 -20.89 4.71 -0.08
C GLY A 92 -20.28 5.28 -1.36
N ASP A 93 -19.15 5.99 -1.27
CA ASP A 93 -18.37 6.50 -2.39
C ASP A 93 -18.12 5.45 -3.50
N GLN A 94 -18.22 5.92 -4.74
CA GLN A 94 -17.97 5.11 -5.93
C GLN A 94 -16.80 5.66 -6.73
N MET A 95 -16.04 4.77 -7.38
CA MET A 95 -14.92 5.13 -8.23
C MET A 95 -15.05 4.45 -9.59
N ALA A 96 -14.62 5.17 -10.64
CA ALA A 96 -14.49 4.63 -11.97
C ALA A 96 -13.13 3.93 -12.14
N VAL A 97 -13.14 2.82 -12.89
CA VAL A 97 -11.94 2.09 -13.29
C VAL A 97 -11.77 2.23 -14.79
N HIS A 98 -10.58 2.64 -15.24
CA HIS A 98 -10.23 2.67 -16.66
C HIS A 98 -9.03 1.75 -16.92
N VAL A 99 -9.06 1.05 -18.07
CA VAL A 99 -7.96 0.17 -18.50
C VAL A 99 -7.17 0.85 -19.62
N PRO A 100 -5.89 1.20 -19.40
CA PRO A 100 -5.00 1.65 -20.47
C PRO A 100 -4.83 0.54 -21.50
N LEU A 101 -5.20 0.81 -22.76
CA LEU A 101 -5.21 -0.23 -23.80
C LEU A 101 -3.88 -0.32 -24.56
N THR A 102 -3.31 0.82 -24.94
CA THR A 102 -2.06 0.85 -25.71
C THR A 102 -0.85 0.66 -24.80
N LEU A 103 0.25 0.18 -25.37
CA LEU A 103 1.49 0.00 -24.61
C LEU A 103 2.03 1.33 -24.09
N GLU A 104 1.91 2.40 -24.89
CA GLU A 104 2.31 3.74 -24.50
C GLU A 104 1.51 4.22 -23.28
N ALA A 105 0.19 3.97 -23.26
CA ALA A 105 -0.66 4.36 -22.14
C ALA A 105 -0.37 3.53 -20.87
N GLN A 106 -0.02 2.25 -21.01
CA GLN A 106 0.41 1.42 -19.88
C GLN A 106 1.74 1.91 -19.30
N LEU A 107 2.69 2.27 -20.16
CA LEU A 107 3.97 2.85 -19.75
C LEU A 107 3.79 4.21 -19.09
N GLU A 108 2.93 5.08 -19.62
CA GLU A 108 2.61 6.37 -19.03
C GLU A 108 1.93 6.20 -17.66
N ALA A 109 0.96 5.29 -17.56
CA ALA A 109 0.29 4.98 -16.30
C ALA A 109 1.31 4.51 -15.23
N ARG A 110 2.27 3.68 -15.62
CA ARG A 110 3.31 3.16 -14.71
C ARG A 110 4.37 4.21 -14.36
N ALA A 111 4.82 5.01 -15.33
CA ALA A 111 5.91 5.96 -15.13
C ALA A 111 5.44 7.27 -14.48
N LEU A 112 4.24 7.74 -14.78
CA LEU A 112 3.76 9.07 -14.36
C LEU A 112 2.59 8.99 -13.38
N MET A 113 1.61 8.11 -13.64
CA MET A 113 0.36 8.11 -12.89
C MET A 113 0.35 7.14 -11.70
N MET A 114 1.37 6.28 -11.57
CA MET A 114 1.45 5.29 -10.50
C MET A 114 1.39 5.98 -9.14
N SER A 115 0.60 5.42 -8.23
CA SER A 115 0.38 5.98 -6.88
C SER A 115 1.69 6.21 -6.11
N THR A 116 2.69 5.33 -6.30
CA THR A 116 4.02 5.44 -5.67
C THR A 116 4.81 6.67 -6.11
N ASN A 117 4.53 7.22 -7.30
CA ASN A 117 5.25 8.39 -7.83
C ASN A 117 4.62 9.69 -7.34
N ASN A 118 3.36 9.64 -6.92
CA ASN A 118 2.52 10.79 -6.62
C ASN A 118 2.31 10.97 -5.11
N ILE A 119 3.40 10.91 -4.34
CA ILE A 119 3.37 11.01 -2.87
C ILE A 119 3.42 12.45 -2.34
N LEU A 120 3.82 13.41 -3.17
CA LEU A 120 3.86 14.84 -2.84
C LEU A 120 2.72 15.59 -3.53
N SER A 121 2.15 16.54 -2.80
CA SER A 121 1.16 17.47 -3.33
C SER A 121 1.82 18.38 -4.38
N PRO A 122 1.24 18.50 -5.58
CA PRO A 122 1.76 19.41 -6.61
C PRO A 122 1.63 20.89 -6.24
N ALA A 123 0.76 21.24 -5.28
CA ALA A 123 0.47 22.63 -4.96
C ALA A 123 1.52 23.26 -4.01
N ASN A 124 2.03 22.48 -3.06
CA ASN A 124 2.92 22.97 -1.99
C ASN A 124 4.14 22.08 -1.73
N GLY A 125 4.26 20.91 -2.37
CA GLY A 125 5.39 19.99 -2.20
C GLY A 125 5.37 19.19 -0.90
N GLU A 126 4.33 19.36 -0.07
CA GLU A 126 4.18 18.57 1.16
C GLU A 126 3.70 17.15 0.84
N PRO A 127 4.06 16.13 1.65
CA PRO A 127 3.53 14.78 1.48
C PRO A 127 2.00 14.75 1.57
N ILE A 128 1.34 14.10 0.60
CA ILE A 128 -0.12 13.90 0.63
C ILE A 128 -0.51 12.54 1.23
N ILE A 129 0.44 11.60 1.31
CA ILE A 129 0.27 10.26 1.85
C ILE A 129 0.39 10.21 3.39
N VAL A 130 0.00 11.29 4.06
CA VAL A 130 0.08 11.37 5.53
C VAL A 130 -0.93 10.38 6.11
N PRO A 131 -0.53 9.54 7.09
CA PRO A 131 -1.46 8.66 7.77
C PRO A 131 -2.64 9.44 8.36
N SER A 132 -3.84 8.88 8.26
CA SER A 132 -5.06 9.49 8.76
C SER A 132 -5.58 8.76 10.00
N GLN A 133 -6.31 9.50 10.83
CA GLN A 133 -7.18 9.02 11.93
C GLN A 133 -6.55 7.85 12.73
N ASP A 134 -7.00 6.62 12.49
CA ASP A 134 -6.65 5.42 13.25
C ASP A 134 -5.14 5.13 13.28
N VAL A 135 -4.45 5.34 12.16
CA VAL A 135 -3.00 5.10 12.10
C VAL A 135 -2.26 6.11 12.99
N VAL A 136 -2.70 7.38 12.95
CA VAL A 136 -2.13 8.44 13.80
C VAL A 136 -2.43 8.16 15.27
N LEU A 137 -3.66 7.72 15.59
CA LEU A 137 -4.05 7.36 16.95
C LEU A 137 -3.25 6.16 17.46
N GLY A 138 -3.05 5.14 16.64
CA GLY A 138 -2.23 3.97 16.97
C GLY A 138 -0.79 4.34 17.25
N LEU A 139 -0.17 5.12 16.36
CA LEU A 139 1.20 5.63 16.55
C LEU A 139 1.29 6.49 17.82
N TYR A 140 0.38 7.46 18.00
CA TYR A 140 0.33 8.31 19.19
C TYR A 140 0.18 7.50 20.47
N TYR A 141 -0.70 6.50 20.47
CA TYR A 141 -0.90 5.64 21.63
C TYR A 141 0.38 4.87 21.94
N MET A 142 1.04 4.26 20.94
CA MET A 142 2.27 3.50 21.13
C MET A 142 3.47 4.34 21.61
N THR A 143 3.55 5.61 21.19
CA THR A 143 4.68 6.49 21.53
C THR A 143 4.49 7.30 22.80
N ARG A 144 3.31 7.21 23.43
CA ARG A 144 3.03 7.93 24.66
C ARG A 144 3.56 7.19 25.88
N ASP A 145 4.06 7.94 26.85
CA ASP A 145 4.52 7.40 28.13
C ASP A 145 3.44 7.53 29.22
N CYS A 146 3.53 6.66 30.23
CA CYS A 146 2.76 6.83 31.47
C CYS A 146 3.63 6.53 32.69
N VAL A 147 3.27 7.16 33.80
CA VAL A 147 3.98 7.03 35.08
C VAL A 147 3.56 5.74 35.78
N ASN A 148 4.51 5.06 36.41
CA ASN A 148 4.35 3.81 37.15
C ASN A 148 3.83 2.65 36.29
N ALA A 149 4.29 2.58 35.04
CA ALA A 149 3.94 1.49 34.15
C ALA A 149 4.76 0.22 34.46
N LYS A 150 4.21 -0.95 34.12
CA LYS A 150 4.93 -2.22 34.28
C LYS A 150 6.23 -2.21 33.47
N GLY A 151 7.37 -2.49 34.10
CA GLY A 151 8.67 -2.50 33.42
C GLY A 151 9.36 -1.14 33.34
N GLU A 152 8.89 -0.12 34.06
CA GLU A 152 9.54 1.17 34.17
C GLU A 152 10.96 1.06 34.77
N GLY A 153 11.91 1.81 34.20
CA GLY A 153 13.31 1.84 34.62
C GLY A 153 14.16 0.66 34.10
N MET A 154 13.59 -0.27 33.32
CA MET A 154 14.35 -1.34 32.70
C MET A 154 15.37 -0.80 31.68
N VAL A 155 16.51 -1.48 31.60
CA VAL A 155 17.54 -1.22 30.58
C VAL A 155 17.51 -2.36 29.58
N LEU A 156 17.32 -2.05 28.31
CA LEU A 156 17.11 -3.00 27.23
C LEU A 156 18.26 -2.91 26.22
N THR A 157 18.67 -4.06 25.69
CA THR A 157 19.79 -4.21 24.76
C THR A 157 19.46 -3.66 23.36
N GLY A 158 18.18 -3.53 23.03
CA GLY A 158 17.71 -2.88 21.80
C GLY A 158 16.22 -3.09 21.51
N PRO A 159 15.74 -2.58 20.36
CA PRO A 159 14.32 -2.63 19.97
C PRO A 159 13.71 -4.03 19.96
N LYS A 160 14.47 -5.03 19.49
CA LYS A 160 14.00 -6.43 19.40
C LYS A 160 13.73 -7.05 20.77
N GLU A 161 14.49 -6.66 21.79
CA GLU A 161 14.25 -7.11 23.16
C GLU A 161 13.04 -6.40 23.76
N ALA A 162 12.88 -5.11 23.47
CA ALA A 162 11.73 -4.33 23.91
C ALA A 162 10.40 -4.92 23.39
N GLU A 163 10.35 -5.27 22.10
CA GLU A 163 9.19 -5.95 21.51
C GLU A 163 8.91 -7.31 22.18
N ARG A 164 9.96 -8.10 22.45
CA ARG A 164 9.81 -9.42 23.09
C ARG A 164 9.23 -9.31 24.50
N ILE A 165 9.73 -8.37 25.30
CA ILE A 165 9.28 -8.15 26.69
C ILE A 165 7.85 -7.63 26.71
N TYR A 166 7.49 -6.74 25.78
CA TYR A 166 6.11 -6.28 25.60
C TYR A 166 5.17 -7.44 25.25
N ARG A 167 5.50 -8.24 24.24
CA ARG A 167 4.68 -9.39 23.82
C ARG A 167 4.57 -10.48 24.88
N ALA A 168 5.59 -10.65 25.71
CA ALA A 168 5.55 -11.54 26.87
C ALA A 168 4.71 -10.99 28.04
N GLY A 169 4.18 -9.77 27.93
CA GLY A 169 3.41 -9.11 28.97
C GLY A 169 4.25 -8.70 30.18
N LEU A 170 5.58 -8.67 30.05
CA LEU A 170 6.52 -8.35 31.13
C LEU A 170 6.71 -6.83 31.31
N ALA A 171 6.51 -6.05 30.24
CA ALA A 171 6.49 -4.59 30.29
C ALA A 171 5.26 -4.03 29.58
N SER A 172 4.81 -2.86 30.02
CA SER A 172 3.76 -2.07 29.40
C SER A 172 4.32 -1.29 28.21
N LEU A 173 3.48 -1.06 27.21
CA LEU A 173 3.79 -0.27 26.01
C LEU A 173 4.39 1.10 26.34
N HIS A 174 3.81 1.73 27.36
CA HIS A 174 4.04 3.12 27.75
C HIS A 174 5.10 3.27 28.85
N ALA A 175 5.80 2.19 29.20
CA ALA A 175 6.80 2.21 30.27
C ALA A 175 8.07 2.94 29.84
N ARG A 176 8.54 3.86 30.68
CA ARG A 176 9.80 4.58 30.47
C ARG A 176 10.97 3.65 30.71
N VAL A 177 11.78 3.42 29.68
CA VAL A 177 12.91 2.47 29.67
C VAL A 177 14.13 3.09 29.01
N LYS A 178 15.31 2.54 29.31
CA LYS A 178 16.55 2.90 28.63
C LYS A 178 16.86 1.86 27.58
N VAL A 179 16.84 2.23 26.30
CA VAL A 179 17.10 1.29 25.20
C VAL A 179 18.37 1.70 24.48
N ARG A 180 19.21 0.72 24.16
CA ARG A 180 20.36 0.94 23.27
C ARG A 180 19.86 1.00 21.83
N ILE A 181 20.07 2.13 21.17
CA ILE A 181 19.62 2.40 19.80
C ILE A 181 20.85 2.75 18.97
N THR A 182 20.92 2.17 17.77
CA THR A 182 21.91 2.50 16.74
C THR A 182 21.20 3.32 15.68
N GLU A 183 21.53 4.60 15.58
CA GLU A 183 21.01 5.54 14.59
C GLU A 183 22.03 5.66 13.45
N TYR A 184 21.56 5.78 12.21
CA TYR A 184 22.40 5.99 11.03
C TYR A 184 22.22 7.40 10.49
N GLU A 185 23.26 8.21 10.55
CA GLU A 185 23.28 9.55 9.98
C GLU A 185 24.12 9.55 8.70
N LYS A 186 23.66 10.29 7.68
CA LYS A 186 24.45 10.50 6.46
C LYS A 186 25.45 11.61 6.72
N ASP A 187 26.73 11.32 6.54
CA ASP A 187 27.80 12.32 6.58
C ASP A 187 27.81 13.18 5.30
N GLU A 188 28.60 14.25 5.28
CA GLU A 188 28.73 15.19 4.15
C GLU A 188 29.14 14.49 2.83
N ASN A 189 29.79 13.33 2.93
CA ASN A 189 30.20 12.50 1.80
C ASN A 189 29.12 11.50 1.32
N GLY A 190 27.95 11.49 1.97
CA GLY A 190 26.85 10.57 1.66
C GLY A 190 27.03 9.15 2.21
N GLU A 191 28.06 8.90 3.01
CA GLU A 191 28.27 7.63 3.72
C GLU A 191 27.44 7.59 5.01
N PHE A 192 26.93 6.41 5.36
CA PHE A 192 26.16 6.21 6.59
C PHE A 192 27.09 5.93 7.77
N VAL A 193 27.05 6.81 8.77
CA VAL A 193 27.79 6.66 10.03
C VAL A 193 26.84 6.16 11.11
N ALA A 194 27.21 5.06 11.76
CA ALA A 194 26.41 4.45 12.82
C ALA A 194 26.79 5.03 14.19
N THR A 195 25.82 5.64 14.88
CA THR A 195 25.98 6.15 16.25
C THR A 195 25.13 5.32 17.20
N THR A 196 25.77 4.60 18.12
CA THR A 196 25.06 3.82 19.14
C THR A 196 25.05 4.55 20.47
N SER A 197 23.87 4.79 21.02
CA SER A 197 23.71 5.44 22.33
C SER A 197 22.57 4.82 23.13
N LEU A 198 22.60 5.04 24.44
CA LEU A 198 21.51 4.64 25.33
C LEU A 198 20.54 5.82 25.43
N LYS A 199 19.31 5.66 24.92
CA LYS A 199 18.29 6.71 24.95
C LYS A 199 17.21 6.37 25.97
N ASP A 200 16.70 7.40 26.63
CA ASP A 200 15.48 7.33 27.44
C ASP A 200 14.28 7.36 26.49
N THR A 201 13.47 6.30 26.48
CA THR A 201 12.35 6.13 25.54
C THR A 201 11.25 5.24 26.13
N THR A 202 10.23 4.88 25.36
CA THR A 202 9.21 3.89 25.72
C THR A 202 9.49 2.53 25.08
N VAL A 203 8.77 1.48 25.49
CA VAL A 203 9.04 0.10 25.07
C VAL A 203 8.81 -0.13 23.57
N VAL A 204 7.89 0.62 22.93
CA VAL A 204 7.59 0.48 21.49
C VAL A 204 7.61 1.84 20.80
N ALA A 205 8.61 2.66 21.12
CA ALA A 205 8.90 3.81 20.25
C ALA A 205 9.25 3.28 18.84
N PRO A 206 8.63 3.81 17.76
CA PRO A 206 9.03 3.48 16.40
C PRO A 206 10.46 4.01 16.22
N PHE A 207 11.41 3.10 16.26
CA PHE A 207 12.80 3.42 15.97
C PHE A 207 12.90 3.63 14.46
N CYS A 208 12.91 4.89 14.03
CA CYS A 208 13.35 5.22 12.68
C CYS A 208 14.82 4.82 12.56
N GLY A 209 15.07 3.75 11.81
CA GLY A 209 16.41 3.29 11.45
C GLY A 209 16.93 3.98 10.21
#